data_AF-B8D6E3-F1
#
_entry.id   AF-B8D6E3-F1
#
_cell.length_a   1.000
_cell.length_b   1.000
_cell.length_c   1.000
_cell.angle_alpha   90.00
_cell.angle_beta   90.00
_cell.angle_gamma   90.00
#
_symmetry.space_group_name_H-M   'P 1'
#
loop_
_entity.id
_entity.type
_entity.pdbx_description
1 polymer ?
#
loop_
_entity_poly.entity_id
_entity_poly.type
_entity_poly.pdbx_seq_one_letter_code
_entity_poly.pdbx_strand_id
1 'polypeptide(L)'
;MVDMPDFKIVVNDPEAPKKEKLVKVKVEGDPEIQLTDKVKEKLELPVFKVNSKTASEIGAVHGVATIRMRRPDTGDKVKFTGRIIIDDNVPDNVVKVSMEQLINATGQNELEGEIFRARAWQIRINDERTQTIIGLKIGDYIDGSIIGLKGVKLAITGGSDISGFPMRPDISGPVKKKVLLSGPPGFHPEEDGERRRKTVRGNTIAPDIVQINTKIVYESK
;
A
#
# COMPACT_ATOMS: atom_id res chain seq x y z
N MET A 1 14.44 13.92 -22.08
CA MET A 1 13.24 13.52 -21.32
C MET A 1 13.52 13.90 -19.88
N VAL A 2 12.74 14.82 -19.30
CA VAL A 2 12.86 15.13 -17.87
C VAL A 2 12.29 13.92 -17.14
N ASP A 3 13.12 13.23 -16.37
CA ASP A 3 12.72 12.09 -15.56
C ASP A 3 11.59 12.57 -14.63
N MET A 4 10.38 12.09 -14.87
CA MET A 4 9.22 12.52 -14.09
C MET A 4 9.25 11.80 -12.75
N PRO A 5 8.95 12.49 -11.64
CA PRO A 5 9.05 11.88 -10.33
C PRO A 5 8.01 10.76 -10.18
N ASP A 6 8.48 9.59 -9.78
CA ASP A 6 7.62 8.51 -9.32
C ASP A 6 7.10 8.83 -7.92
N PHE A 7 5.79 8.69 -7.74
CA PHE A 7 5.20 8.75 -6.40
C PHE A 7 4.92 7.35 -5.88
N LYS A 8 5.32 7.11 -4.64
CA LYS A 8 4.88 5.95 -3.87
C LYS A 8 3.62 6.31 -3.10
N ILE A 9 2.48 5.79 -3.54
CA ILE A 9 1.22 5.92 -2.83
C ILE A 9 1.14 4.83 -1.77
N VAL A 10 0.94 5.25 -0.51
CA VAL A 10 0.60 4.35 0.59
C VAL A 10 -0.90 4.41 0.79
N VAL A 11 -1.57 3.28 0.71
CA VAL A 11 -3.01 3.15 0.90
C VAL A 11 -3.26 2.51 2.25
N ASN A 12 -4.08 3.15 3.07
CA ASN A 12 -4.56 2.61 4.34
C ASN A 12 -6.06 2.30 4.24
N ASP A 13 -6.45 1.11 4.67
CA ASP A 13 -7.83 0.68 4.82
C ASP A 13 -8.25 0.83 6.30
N PRO A 14 -8.96 1.92 6.68
CA PRO A 14 -9.30 2.20 8.07
C PRO A 14 -10.32 1.23 8.67
N GLU A 15 -11.17 0.58 7.87
CA GLU A 15 -12.17 -0.38 8.36
C GLU A 15 -11.63 -1.81 8.49
N ALA A 16 -10.41 -2.07 7.97
CA ALA A 16 -9.78 -3.35 8.15
C ALA A 16 -9.52 -3.63 9.66
N PRO A 17 -9.89 -4.81 10.18
CA PRO A 17 -9.91 -5.07 11.61
C PRO A 17 -8.49 -5.03 12.22
N LYS A 18 -8.37 -4.51 13.45
CA LYS A 18 -7.09 -4.45 14.17
C LYS A 18 -6.50 -5.84 14.44
N LYS A 19 -7.37 -6.81 14.74
CA LYS A 19 -7.02 -8.24 14.82
C LYS A 19 -7.41 -8.88 13.49
N GLU A 20 -6.40 -9.39 12.78
CA GLU A 20 -6.59 -10.00 11.47
C GLU A 20 -7.39 -11.29 11.61
N LYS A 21 -8.39 -11.49 10.74
CA LYS A 21 -9.03 -12.80 10.57
C LYS A 21 -8.15 -13.62 9.64
N LEU A 22 -7.31 -14.46 10.23
CA LEU A 22 -6.35 -15.31 9.52
C LEU A 22 -7.06 -16.55 9.01
N VAL A 23 -7.02 -16.76 7.69
CA VAL A 23 -7.49 -18.00 7.06
C VAL A 23 -6.25 -18.80 6.66
N LYS A 24 -6.16 -20.04 7.15
CA LYS A 24 -5.06 -20.95 6.79
C LYS A 24 -5.27 -21.41 5.36
N VAL A 25 -4.22 -21.32 4.55
CA VAL A 25 -4.28 -21.66 3.14
C VAL A 25 -3.03 -22.38 2.68
N LYS A 26 -3.20 -23.23 1.66
CA LYS A 26 -2.10 -23.73 0.85
C LYS A 26 -1.81 -22.71 -0.25
N VAL A 27 -0.59 -22.18 -0.29
CA VAL A 27 -0.13 -21.23 -1.31
C VAL A 27 0.54 -22.04 -2.41
N GLU A 28 0.00 -21.98 -3.63
CA GLU A 28 0.49 -22.74 -4.77
C GLU A 28 0.95 -21.78 -5.89
N GLY A 29 2.11 -22.09 -6.48
CA GLY A 29 2.61 -21.39 -7.65
C GLY A 29 1.85 -21.82 -8.91
N ASP A 30 1.21 -20.86 -9.57
CA ASP A 30 0.53 -21.03 -10.85
C ASP A 30 1.42 -20.45 -11.97
N PRO A 31 1.86 -21.25 -12.94
CA PRO A 31 2.69 -20.77 -14.05
C PRO A 31 1.91 -19.86 -15.01
N GLU A 32 0.57 -19.90 -15.02
CA GLU A 32 -0.25 -18.99 -15.82
C GLU A 32 -0.21 -17.55 -15.30
N ILE A 33 0.05 -17.37 -14.00
CA ILE A 33 0.15 -16.06 -13.37
C ILE A 33 1.58 -15.54 -13.60
N GLN A 34 1.75 -14.80 -14.69
CA GLN A 34 3.03 -14.21 -15.04
C GLN A 34 3.39 -13.02 -14.15
N LEU A 35 4.64 -12.95 -13.74
CA LEU A 35 5.19 -11.82 -13.01
C LEU A 35 5.64 -10.74 -14.00
N THR A 36 4.73 -9.83 -14.34
CA THR A 36 5.02 -8.73 -15.26
C THR A 36 6.01 -7.73 -14.66
N ASP A 37 6.74 -7.00 -15.52
CA ASP A 37 7.72 -5.99 -15.08
C ASP A 37 7.06 -4.89 -14.22
N LYS A 38 5.80 -4.54 -14.52
CA LYS A 38 5.01 -3.62 -13.72
C LYS A 38 4.81 -4.09 -12.27
N VAL A 39 4.66 -5.39 -12.05
CA VAL A 39 4.55 -5.96 -10.69
C VAL A 39 5.92 -5.95 -10.00
N LYS A 40 7.00 -6.23 -10.73
CA LYS A 40 8.39 -6.14 -10.22
C LYS A 40 8.72 -4.71 -9.78
N GLU A 41 8.28 -3.72 -10.56
CA GLU A 41 8.44 -2.28 -10.28
C GLU A 41 7.42 -1.72 -9.27
N LYS A 42 6.48 -2.55 -8.80
CA LYS A 42 5.39 -2.17 -7.87
C LYS A 42 4.41 -1.13 -8.42
N LEU A 43 4.30 -1.02 -9.74
CA LEU A 43 3.28 -0.21 -10.42
C LEU A 43 1.90 -0.87 -10.36
N GLU A 44 1.87 -2.19 -10.22
CA GLU A 44 0.66 -3.00 -10.04
C GLU A 44 0.86 -4.01 -8.91
N LEU A 45 -0.24 -4.40 -8.25
CA LEU A 45 -0.22 -5.45 -7.24
C LEU A 45 -0.16 -6.83 -7.91
N PRO A 46 0.59 -7.79 -7.34
CA PRO A 46 0.55 -9.18 -7.81
C PRO A 46 -0.86 -9.75 -7.69
N VAL A 47 -1.19 -10.70 -8.55
CA VAL A 47 -2.51 -11.32 -8.62
C VAL A 47 -2.56 -12.57 -7.75
N PHE A 48 -3.61 -12.69 -6.94
CA PHE A 48 -3.96 -13.88 -6.18
C PHE A 48 -5.27 -14.44 -6.71
N LYS A 49 -5.27 -15.64 -7.28
CA LYS A 49 -6.51 -16.35 -7.62
C LYS A 49 -6.97 -17.14 -6.39
N VAL A 50 -8.20 -16.91 -5.96
CA VAL A 50 -8.80 -17.55 -4.78
C VAL A 50 -10.26 -17.89 -5.03
N ASN A 51 -10.77 -18.88 -4.30
CA ASN A 51 -12.18 -19.21 -4.29
C ASN A 51 -13.04 -18.08 -3.68
N SER A 52 -14.27 -17.91 -4.17
CA SER A 52 -15.25 -16.94 -3.66
C SER A 52 -15.52 -17.07 -2.15
N LYS A 53 -15.54 -18.30 -1.61
CA LYS A 53 -15.71 -18.54 -0.18
C LYS A 53 -14.55 -18.02 0.65
N THR A 54 -13.31 -18.35 0.25
CA THR A 54 -12.10 -17.89 0.94
C THR A 54 -11.98 -16.37 0.90
N ALA A 55 -12.33 -15.74 -0.24
CA ALA A 55 -12.36 -14.28 -0.37
C ALA A 55 -13.40 -13.63 0.56
N SER A 56 -14.58 -14.24 0.70
CA SER A 56 -15.63 -13.77 1.62
C SER A 56 -15.21 -13.95 3.08
N GLU A 57 -14.52 -15.05 3.39
CA GLU A 57 -14.11 -15.37 4.75
C GLU A 57 -13.09 -14.36 5.31
N ILE A 58 -12.12 -13.92 4.50
CA ILE A 58 -11.15 -12.88 4.87
C ILE A 58 -11.76 -11.47 4.93
N GLY A 59 -12.94 -11.26 4.31
CA GLY A 59 -13.63 -9.97 4.27
C GLY A 59 -12.88 -8.87 3.52
N ALA A 60 -12.19 -9.22 2.43
CA ALA A 60 -11.38 -8.29 1.64
C ALA A 60 -12.27 -7.41 0.72
N VAL A 61 -12.93 -6.41 1.30
CA VAL A 61 -13.91 -5.52 0.62
C VAL A 61 -13.36 -4.88 -0.65
N HIS A 62 -12.11 -4.43 -0.65
CA HIS A 62 -11.47 -3.79 -1.80
C HIS A 62 -10.66 -4.76 -2.68
N GLY A 63 -10.82 -6.07 -2.47
CA GLY A 63 -10.12 -7.09 -3.26
C GLY A 63 -8.61 -7.07 -3.09
N VAL A 64 -8.10 -6.64 -1.93
CA VAL A 64 -6.66 -6.66 -1.61
C VAL A 64 -6.43 -7.49 -0.33
N ALA A 65 -5.52 -8.44 -0.41
CA ALA A 65 -5.15 -9.31 0.70
C ALA A 65 -3.65 -9.45 0.83
N THR A 66 -3.21 -9.85 2.01
CA THR A 66 -1.84 -10.20 2.32
C THR A 66 -1.75 -11.68 2.63
N ILE A 67 -0.85 -12.37 1.95
CA ILE A 67 -0.43 -13.73 2.27
C ILE A 67 0.82 -13.64 3.14
N ARG A 68 0.85 -14.43 4.20
CA ARG A 68 1.96 -14.57 5.13
C ARG A 68 2.37 -16.03 5.17
N MET A 69 3.65 -16.26 5.03
CA MET A 69 4.24 -17.58 5.01
C MET A 69 5.58 -17.55 5.75
N ARG A 70 6.13 -18.73 6.08
CA ARG A 70 7.48 -18.85 6.62
C ARG A 70 8.36 -19.56 5.62
N ARG A 71 9.59 -19.08 5.46
CA ARG A 71 10.60 -19.81 4.70
C ARG A 71 10.88 -21.15 5.38
N PRO A 72 10.94 -22.25 4.62
CA PRO A 72 11.26 -23.56 5.15
C PRO A 72 12.72 -23.62 5.64
N ASP A 73 13.64 -22.95 4.93
CA ASP A 73 15.08 -23.04 5.21
C ASP A 73 15.49 -22.20 6.44
N THR A 74 15.08 -20.93 6.48
CA THR A 74 15.52 -19.98 7.52
C THR A 74 14.47 -19.74 8.61
N GLY A 75 13.21 -20.12 8.37
CA GLY A 75 12.08 -19.78 9.24
C GLY A 75 11.62 -18.32 9.15
N ASP A 76 12.25 -17.51 8.30
CA ASP A 76 11.92 -16.09 8.15
C ASP A 76 10.49 -15.88 7.67
N LYS A 77 9.82 -14.86 8.20
CA LYS A 77 8.47 -14.48 7.77
C LYS A 77 8.54 -13.73 6.45
N VAL A 78 7.80 -14.22 5.47
CA VAL A 78 7.63 -13.60 4.17
C VAL A 78 6.17 -13.15 4.02
N LYS A 79 5.96 -11.96 3.44
CA LYS A 79 4.64 -11.38 3.21
C LYS A 79 4.49 -10.87 1.78
N PHE A 80 3.39 -11.22 1.13
CA PHE A 80 3.00 -10.67 -0.17
C PHE A 80 1.64 -10.01 -0.05
N THR A 81 1.51 -8.81 -0.58
CA THR A 81 0.20 -8.15 -0.71
C THR A 81 -0.17 -8.09 -2.17
N GLY A 82 -1.37 -8.50 -2.50
CA GLY A 82 -1.81 -8.70 -3.86
C GLY A 82 -3.30 -8.43 -4.03
N ARG A 83 -3.70 -8.26 -5.29
CA ARG A 83 -5.08 -8.12 -5.69
C ARG A 83 -5.70 -9.50 -5.86
N ILE A 84 -6.89 -9.67 -5.30
CA ILE A 84 -7.69 -10.87 -5.42
C ILE A 84 -8.44 -10.87 -6.76
N ILE A 85 -8.35 -12.01 -7.46
CA ILE A 85 -9.25 -12.41 -8.53
C ILE A 85 -9.99 -13.65 -8.06
N ILE A 86 -11.31 -13.62 -8.14
CA ILE A 86 -12.14 -14.76 -7.78
C ILE A 86 -12.09 -15.76 -8.93
N ASP A 87 -11.73 -17.00 -8.63
CA ASP A 87 -11.72 -18.13 -9.54
C ASP A 87 -12.26 -19.35 -8.80
N ASP A 88 -13.52 -19.72 -9.10
CA ASP A 88 -14.21 -20.83 -8.43
C ASP A 88 -13.65 -22.21 -8.83
N ASN A 89 -12.75 -22.29 -9.82
CA ASN A 89 -12.01 -23.52 -10.11
C ASN A 89 -10.90 -23.80 -9.10
N VAL A 90 -10.48 -22.79 -8.32
CA VAL A 90 -9.50 -22.96 -7.26
C VAL A 90 -10.20 -23.60 -6.05
N PRO A 91 -9.63 -24.67 -5.46
CA PRO A 91 -10.20 -25.31 -4.28
C PRO A 91 -10.29 -24.36 -3.08
N ASP A 92 -11.22 -24.66 -2.16
CA ASP A 92 -11.34 -23.97 -0.89
C ASP A 92 -10.00 -24.04 -0.12
N ASN A 93 -9.59 -22.93 0.49
CA ASN A 93 -8.31 -22.77 1.21
C ASN A 93 -7.04 -22.92 0.36
N VAL A 94 -7.14 -22.82 -0.97
CA VAL A 94 -5.97 -22.71 -1.85
C VAL A 94 -5.88 -21.28 -2.38
N VAL A 95 -4.66 -20.74 -2.43
CA VAL A 95 -4.37 -19.45 -3.04
C VAL A 95 -3.31 -19.66 -4.11
N LYS A 96 -3.67 -19.39 -5.36
CA LYS A 96 -2.74 -19.44 -6.48
C LYS A 96 -2.06 -18.09 -6.68
N VAL A 97 -0.73 -18.11 -6.70
CA VAL A 97 0.12 -16.93 -6.90
C VAL A 97 1.09 -17.18 -8.05
N SER A 98 1.81 -16.16 -8.51
CA SER A 98 2.84 -16.38 -9.53
C SER A 98 3.91 -17.36 -9.04
N MET A 99 4.15 -18.42 -9.82
CA MET A 99 5.18 -19.42 -9.52
C MET A 99 6.57 -18.78 -9.37
N GLU A 100 6.96 -17.88 -10.28
CA GLU A 100 8.24 -17.17 -10.22
C GLU A 100 8.36 -16.36 -8.91
N GLN A 101 7.29 -15.65 -8.53
CA GLN A 101 7.27 -14.86 -7.30
C GLN A 101 7.44 -15.73 -6.06
N LEU A 102 6.78 -16.89 -6.02
CA LEU A 102 6.83 -17.81 -4.88
C LEU A 102 8.21 -18.46 -4.72
N ILE A 103 8.81 -18.90 -5.82
CA ILE A 103 10.15 -19.49 -5.83
C ILE A 103 11.20 -18.47 -5.38
N ASN A 104 11.20 -17.28 -5.97
CA ASN A 104 12.15 -16.21 -5.61
C ASN A 104 12.05 -15.82 -4.13
N ALA A 105 10.85 -15.93 -3.58
CA ALA A 105 10.55 -15.58 -2.21
C ALA A 105 10.91 -16.65 -1.19
N THR A 106 10.66 -17.93 -1.51
CA THR A 106 10.62 -19.02 -0.53
C THR A 106 11.46 -20.23 -0.90
N GLY A 107 11.92 -20.32 -2.15
CA GLY A 107 12.61 -21.49 -2.70
C GLY A 107 11.70 -22.66 -3.07
N GLN A 108 10.38 -22.55 -2.86
CA GLN A 108 9.42 -23.65 -3.10
C GLN A 108 8.27 -23.21 -4.03
N ASN A 109 7.62 -24.21 -4.63
CA ASN A 109 6.46 -24.03 -5.50
C ASN A 109 5.13 -24.11 -4.75
N GLU A 110 5.14 -24.67 -3.55
CA GLU A 110 3.97 -24.78 -2.68
C GLU A 110 4.37 -24.71 -1.22
N LEU A 111 3.57 -24.06 -0.39
CA LEU A 111 3.74 -24.05 1.05
C LEU A 111 2.48 -23.66 1.81
N GLU A 112 2.44 -23.98 3.10
CA GLU A 112 1.38 -23.52 3.99
C GLU A 112 1.58 -22.06 4.42
N GLY A 113 0.48 -21.33 4.52
CA GLY A 113 0.47 -19.94 4.92
C GLY A 113 -0.88 -19.48 5.47
N GLU A 114 -0.95 -18.18 5.69
CA GLU A 114 -2.14 -17.48 6.18
C GLU A 114 -2.47 -16.34 5.21
N ILE A 115 -3.73 -16.24 4.80
CA ILE A 115 -4.25 -15.09 4.04
C ILE A 115 -5.19 -14.27 4.93
N PHE A 116 -5.08 -12.95 4.81
CA PHE A 116 -5.93 -12.00 5.53
C PHE A 116 -6.08 -10.71 4.73
N ARG A 117 -7.13 -9.93 5.03
CA ARG A 117 -7.35 -8.61 4.41
C ARG A 117 -6.16 -7.67 4.67
N ALA A 118 -5.68 -7.02 3.61
CA ALA A 118 -4.58 -6.06 3.75
C ALA A 118 -5.08 -4.78 4.44
N ARG A 119 -4.39 -4.35 5.50
CA ARG A 119 -4.68 -3.09 6.21
C ARG A 119 -4.02 -1.88 5.57
N ALA A 120 -2.83 -2.08 5.04
CA ALA A 120 -2.12 -1.05 4.30
C ALA A 120 -1.20 -1.68 3.26
N TRP A 121 -1.03 -1.00 2.13
CA TRP A 121 -0.13 -1.42 1.06
C TRP A 121 0.45 -0.22 0.32
N GLN A 122 1.42 -0.50 -0.54
CA GLN A 122 2.14 0.51 -1.29
C GLN A 122 2.06 0.17 -2.77
N ILE A 123 1.92 1.21 -3.59
CA ILE A 123 1.90 1.13 -5.04
C ILE A 123 2.63 2.35 -5.59
N ARG A 124 3.46 2.14 -6.61
CA ARG A 124 4.11 3.22 -7.32
C ARG A 124 3.21 3.68 -8.46
N ILE A 125 3.27 4.97 -8.75
CA ILE A 125 2.67 5.57 -9.92
C ILE A 125 3.75 6.41 -10.63
N ASN A 126 3.67 6.43 -11.95
CA ASN A 126 4.60 7.13 -12.82
C ASN A 126 3.83 7.96 -13.87
N ASP A 127 4.59 8.73 -14.64
CA ASP A 127 4.15 9.43 -15.85
C ASP A 127 2.84 10.23 -15.65
N GLU A 128 1.85 10.00 -16.51
CA GLU A 128 0.58 10.71 -16.54
C GLU A 128 -0.17 10.66 -15.22
N ARG A 129 -0.08 9.55 -14.48
CA ARG A 129 -0.75 9.38 -13.18
C ARG A 129 -0.20 10.38 -12.17
N THR A 130 1.12 10.58 -12.13
CA THR A 130 1.77 11.55 -11.26
C THR A 130 1.25 12.96 -11.52
N GLN A 131 1.07 13.37 -12.78
CA GLN A 131 0.61 14.72 -13.11
C GLN A 131 -0.78 15.05 -12.56
N THR A 132 -1.67 14.07 -12.52
CA THR A 132 -3.05 14.28 -12.04
C THR A 132 -3.13 14.62 -10.55
N ILE A 133 -2.10 14.28 -9.76
CA ILE A 133 -2.09 14.47 -8.30
C ILE A 133 -1.25 15.69 -7.88
N ILE A 134 -0.35 16.18 -8.75
CA ILE A 134 0.43 17.38 -8.48
C ILE A 134 -0.50 18.58 -8.28
N GLY A 135 -0.22 19.40 -7.24
CA GLY A 135 -1.02 20.56 -6.88
C GLY A 135 -2.19 20.26 -5.94
N LEU A 136 -2.56 18.98 -5.75
CA LEU A 136 -3.51 18.59 -4.71
C LEU A 136 -2.89 18.77 -3.31
N LYS A 137 -3.75 18.89 -2.30
CA LYS A 137 -3.35 19.16 -0.92
C LYS A 137 -3.73 18.01 0.01
N ILE A 138 -3.09 17.98 1.18
CA ILE A 138 -3.58 17.17 2.29
C ILE A 138 -5.03 17.58 2.62
N GLY A 139 -5.92 16.59 2.67
CA GLY A 139 -7.36 16.78 2.83
C GLY A 139 -8.14 16.62 1.52
N ASP A 140 -7.48 16.73 0.37
CA ASP A 140 -8.11 16.50 -0.93
C ASP A 140 -8.30 15.01 -1.20
N TYR A 141 -9.09 14.71 -2.23
CA TYR A 141 -9.44 13.35 -2.62
C TYR A 141 -8.94 13.01 -4.02
N ILE A 142 -8.56 11.76 -4.21
CA ILE A 142 -8.19 11.18 -5.50
C ILE A 142 -9.05 9.95 -5.79
N ASP A 143 -9.31 9.69 -7.06
CA ASP A 143 -9.96 8.45 -7.49
C ASP A 143 -8.96 7.29 -7.38
N GLY A 144 -9.36 6.20 -6.71
CA GLY A 144 -8.59 4.99 -6.55
C GLY A 144 -8.33 4.24 -7.86
N SER A 145 -9.03 4.58 -8.95
CA SER A 145 -8.76 4.04 -10.28
C SER A 145 -7.30 4.24 -10.72
N ILE A 146 -6.64 5.30 -10.26
CA ILE A 146 -5.22 5.59 -10.51
C ILE A 146 -4.25 4.51 -10.01
N ILE A 147 -4.69 3.74 -9.01
CA ILE A 147 -3.96 2.62 -8.42
C ILE A 147 -4.67 1.27 -8.63
N GLY A 148 -5.63 1.21 -9.56
CA GLY A 148 -6.35 -0.01 -9.90
C GLY A 148 -7.52 -0.37 -8.98
N LEU A 149 -7.89 0.50 -8.05
CA LEU A 149 -9.06 0.35 -7.16
C LEU A 149 -10.27 1.09 -7.74
N LYS A 150 -11.04 0.43 -8.61
CA LYS A 150 -12.22 1.04 -9.25
C LYS A 150 -13.32 1.33 -8.22
N GLY A 151 -13.92 2.53 -8.31
CA GLY A 151 -15.05 2.93 -7.45
C GLY A 151 -14.66 3.23 -6.00
N VAL A 152 -13.36 3.35 -5.69
CA VAL A 152 -12.86 3.68 -4.36
C VAL A 152 -12.34 5.11 -4.36
N LYS A 153 -12.71 5.89 -3.35
CA LYS A 153 -12.18 7.24 -3.15
C LYS A 153 -11.09 7.22 -2.09
N LEU A 154 -9.97 7.90 -2.35
CA LEU A 154 -8.85 8.00 -1.41
C LEU A 154 -8.70 9.43 -0.94
N ALA A 155 -8.60 9.65 0.38
CA ALA A 155 -8.28 10.95 0.95
C ALA A 155 -6.78 11.05 1.20
N ILE A 156 -6.16 12.16 0.77
CA ILE A 156 -4.75 12.45 1.04
C ILE A 156 -4.62 12.88 2.50
N THR A 157 -3.78 12.19 3.26
CA THR A 157 -3.57 12.39 4.70
C THR A 157 -2.21 12.97 5.05
N GLY A 158 -1.24 12.87 4.14
CA GLY A 158 0.12 13.35 4.37
C GLY A 158 1.07 12.82 3.31
N GLY A 159 2.36 12.91 3.59
CA GLY A 159 3.40 12.43 2.70
C GLY A 159 4.79 12.83 3.19
N SER A 160 5.81 12.56 2.39
CA SER A 160 7.18 12.97 2.66
C SER A 160 7.91 13.35 1.38
N ASP A 161 8.80 14.34 1.49
CA ASP A 161 9.65 14.75 0.38
C ASP A 161 10.89 13.84 0.22
N ILE A 162 11.65 14.08 -0.85
CA ILE A 162 12.92 13.37 -1.13
C ILE A 162 13.98 13.53 -0.04
N SER A 163 13.90 14.60 0.76
CA SER A 163 14.79 14.85 1.90
C SER A 163 14.30 14.17 3.18
N GLY A 164 13.18 13.45 3.13
CA GLY A 164 12.54 12.79 4.27
C GLY A 164 11.75 13.74 5.18
N PHE A 165 11.56 15.01 4.79
CA PHE A 165 10.73 15.94 5.56
C PHE A 165 9.25 15.58 5.39
N PRO A 166 8.50 15.46 6.50
CA PRO A 166 7.08 15.16 6.42
C PRO A 166 6.29 16.37 5.94
N MET A 167 5.24 16.10 5.18
CA MET A 167 4.23 17.10 4.83
C MET A 167 3.35 17.43 6.04
N ARG A 168 3.01 18.70 6.21
CA ARG A 168 2.20 19.19 7.32
C ARG A 168 0.97 19.94 6.80
N PRO A 169 -0.26 19.60 7.26
CA PRO A 169 -1.49 20.18 6.71
C PRO A 169 -1.67 21.68 6.97
N ASP A 170 -1.07 22.20 8.05
CA ASP A 170 -1.18 23.59 8.50
C ASP A 170 -0.27 24.56 7.73
N ILE A 171 0.69 24.05 6.94
CA ILE A 171 1.60 24.88 6.15
C ILE A 171 1.14 24.83 4.69
N SER A 172 0.63 25.94 4.18
CA SER A 172 0.11 26.02 2.82
C SER A 172 1.22 26.07 1.77
N GLY A 173 0.99 25.39 0.65
CA GLY A 173 1.81 25.48 -0.56
C GLY A 173 2.94 24.45 -0.66
N PRO A 174 3.61 24.37 -1.82
CA PRO A 174 4.70 23.44 -2.10
C PRO A 174 6.06 23.96 -1.56
N VAL A 175 6.09 24.33 -0.28
CA VAL A 175 7.23 25.02 0.35
C VAL A 175 7.93 24.15 1.40
N LYS A 176 9.23 24.41 1.64
CA LYS A 176 9.95 23.90 2.82
C LYS A 176 10.11 25.04 3.82
N LYS A 177 9.69 24.84 5.07
CA LYS A 177 9.76 25.88 6.11
C LYS A 177 10.29 25.30 7.42
N LYS A 178 11.11 26.08 8.11
CA LYS A 178 11.57 25.77 9.47
C LYS A 178 10.61 26.36 10.49
N VAL A 179 9.87 25.50 11.19
CA VAL A 179 8.81 25.89 12.14
C VAL A 179 9.10 25.33 13.52
N LEU A 180 8.64 26.04 14.56
CA LEU A 180 8.75 25.58 15.95
C LEU A 180 7.67 24.53 16.22
N LEU A 181 8.07 23.27 16.33
CA LEU A 181 7.16 22.15 16.59
C LEU A 181 7.16 21.80 18.07
N SER A 182 5.99 21.39 18.57
CA SER A 182 5.78 20.80 19.89
C SER A 182 5.30 19.35 19.83
N GLY A 183 5.19 18.78 18.62
CA GLY A 183 4.63 17.45 18.41
C GLY A 183 4.62 17.03 16.95
N PRO A 184 4.10 15.82 16.66
CA PRO A 184 4.09 15.26 15.31
C PRO A 184 3.07 15.97 14.41
N PRO A 185 3.19 15.85 13.08
CA PRO A 185 4.27 15.17 12.35
C PRO A 185 5.55 16.02 12.25
N GLY A 186 6.72 15.37 12.23
CA GLY A 186 8.04 16.00 12.08
C GLY A 186 8.83 16.23 13.36
N PHE A 187 8.21 16.02 14.52
CA PHE A 187 8.89 16.06 15.81
C PHE A 187 8.15 15.19 16.82
N HIS A 188 8.88 14.34 17.55
CA HIS A 188 8.35 13.59 18.68
C HIS A 188 9.11 14.09 19.91
N PRO A 189 8.48 14.91 20.79
CA PRO A 189 9.12 15.41 21.99
C PRO A 189 9.45 14.26 22.93
N GLU A 190 10.62 14.32 23.56
CA GLU A 190 11.05 13.33 24.57
C GLU A 190 10.66 13.78 25.97
N GLU A 191 10.60 15.09 26.19
CA GLU A 191 10.20 15.71 27.45
C GLU A 191 8.92 16.53 27.28
N ASP A 192 8.16 16.67 28.36
CA ASP A 192 6.96 17.51 28.36
C ASP A 192 7.33 18.99 28.14
N GLY A 193 6.57 19.67 27.30
CA GLY A 193 6.84 21.06 26.90
C GLY A 193 8.03 21.25 25.97
N GLU A 194 8.74 20.19 25.53
CA GLU A 194 9.84 20.32 24.57
C GLU A 194 9.35 20.90 23.24
N ARG A 195 10.04 21.94 22.76
CA ARG A 195 9.77 22.53 21.43
C ARG A 195 11.05 22.68 20.66
N ARG A 196 11.04 22.28 19.38
CA ARG A 196 12.22 22.36 18.52
C ARG A 196 11.88 22.91 17.14
N ARG A 197 12.75 23.80 16.64
CA ARG A 197 12.62 24.29 15.26
C ARG A 197 13.11 23.22 14.28
N LYS A 198 12.18 22.63 13.52
CA LYS A 198 12.46 21.59 12.51
C LYS A 198 11.98 22.04 11.14
N THR A 199 12.62 21.52 10.10
CA THR A 199 12.20 21.74 8.72
C THR A 199 11.11 20.74 8.38
N VAL A 200 10.04 21.24 7.76
CA VAL A 200 8.89 20.44 7.29
C VAL A 200 8.49 20.90 5.90
N ARG A 201 7.73 20.05 5.22
CA ARG A 201 7.15 20.32 3.90
C ARG A 201 5.71 20.81 4.06
N GLY A 202 5.29 21.73 3.21
CA GLY A 202 3.90 22.19 3.16
C GLY A 202 2.93 21.12 2.68
N ASN A 203 1.65 21.46 2.66
CA ASN A 203 0.53 20.55 2.45
C ASN A 203 0.26 20.21 0.98
N THR A 204 0.89 20.92 0.04
CA THR A 204 0.62 20.78 -1.39
C THR A 204 1.62 19.80 -2.02
N ILE A 205 1.10 18.85 -2.80
CA ILE A 205 1.89 17.84 -3.50
C ILE A 205 2.63 18.52 -4.65
N ALA A 206 3.93 18.24 -4.71
CA ALA A 206 4.86 18.83 -5.66
C ALA A 206 5.81 17.75 -6.23
N PRO A 207 6.54 18.03 -7.31
CA PRO A 207 7.45 17.07 -7.94
C PRO A 207 8.55 16.51 -7.03
N ASP A 208 8.92 17.21 -5.95
CA ASP A 208 9.93 16.75 -4.98
C ASP A 208 9.37 15.85 -3.86
N ILE A 209 8.07 15.52 -3.92
CA ILE A 209 7.43 14.52 -3.05
C ILE A 209 7.78 13.11 -3.53
N VAL A 210 8.06 12.20 -2.59
CA VAL A 210 8.38 10.79 -2.92
C VAL A 210 7.29 9.85 -2.43
N GLN A 211 6.64 10.17 -1.30
CA GLN A 211 5.59 9.34 -0.74
C GLN A 211 4.34 10.17 -0.45
N ILE A 212 3.18 9.63 -0.82
CA ILE A 212 1.87 10.21 -0.51
C ILE A 212 1.10 9.20 0.33
N ASN A 213 0.65 9.61 1.51
CA ASN A 213 -0.14 8.79 2.41
C ASN A 213 -1.62 9.05 2.16
N THR A 214 -2.36 7.98 1.89
CA THR A 214 -3.79 8.03 1.61
C THR A 214 -4.57 7.10 2.52
N LYS A 215 -5.85 7.40 2.71
CA LYS A 215 -6.81 6.50 3.37
C LYS A 215 -8.00 6.26 2.47
N ILE A 216 -8.54 5.05 2.49
CA ILE A 216 -9.80 4.74 1.82
C ILE A 216 -10.93 5.47 2.55
N VAL A 217 -11.79 6.11 1.76
CA VAL A 217 -13.00 6.78 2.25
C VAL A 217 -14.15 5.81 2.09
N TYR A 218 -14.78 5.47 3.21
CA TYR A 218 -16.07 4.81 3.24
C TYR A 218 -17.12 5.89 3.32
N GLU A 219 -18.08 5.88 2.41
CA GLU A 219 -19.28 6.70 2.57
C GLU A 219 -20.01 6.18 3.81
N SER A 220 -20.18 7.05 4.80
CA SER A 220 -21.00 6.73 5.96
C SER A 220 -22.41 6.38 5.47
N LYS A 221 -22.85 5.15 5.75
CA LYS A 221 -24.28 4.80 5.71
C LYS A 221 -25.06 5.58 6.75
#